data_AF-A0A7V8BHU3-F1
#
_entry.id   AF-A0A7V8BHU3-F1
#
_cell.length_a   1.000
_cell.length_b   1.000
_cell.length_c   1.000
_cell.angle_alpha   90.00
_cell.angle_beta   90.00
_cell.angle_gamma   90.00
#
_symmetry.space_group_name_H-M   'P 1'
#
loop_
_entity.id
_entity.type
_entity.pdbx_description
1 polymer ?
#
loop_
_entity_poly.entity_id
_entity_poly.type
_entity_poly.pdbx_seq_one_letter_code
_entity_poly.pdbx_strand_id
1 'polypeptide(L)'
;MEKSFRQLDHTGDLGVEVWGGTWEELFENASLALVELLADPDRILQEGRATWRLEAESREALLVRHLEEILYRMDAQGMVFSQFR
;
A
#
# COMPACT_ATOMS: atom_id res chain seq x y z
N MET A 1 10.96 11.50 4.35
CA MET A 1 9.80 12.09 3.63
C MET A 1 8.80 12.52 4.69
N GLU A 2 8.12 13.65 4.54
CA GLU A 2 6.93 13.90 5.37
C GLU A 2 6.00 12.69 5.20
N LYS A 3 5.45 12.17 6.29
CA LYS A 3 4.60 10.98 6.21
C LYS A 3 3.35 11.36 5.42
N SER A 4 3.19 10.76 4.23
CA SER A 4 2.02 10.95 3.37
C SER A 4 0.76 10.27 3.91
N PHE A 5 0.80 9.77 5.14
CA PHE A 5 -0.35 9.21 5.84
C PHE A 5 -0.22 9.42 7.36
N ARG A 6 -1.36 9.33 8.05
CA ARG A 6 -1.41 9.19 9.52
C ARG A 6 -2.24 7.97 9.90
N GLN A 7 -1.85 7.31 10.98
CA GLN A 7 -2.66 6.27 11.59
C GLN A 7 -3.79 6.91 12.39
N LEU A 8 -4.96 6.29 12.32
CA LEU A 8 -6.14 6.63 13.09
C LEU A 8 -6.31 5.56 14.16
N ASP A 9 -6.41 6.00 15.42
CA ASP A 9 -6.66 5.09 16.53
C ASP A 9 -8.11 4.61 16.45
N HIS A 10 -8.30 3.31 16.32
CA HIS A 10 -9.61 2.67 16.26
C HIS A 10 -9.60 1.40 17.11
N THR A 11 -10.67 1.18 17.87
CA THR A 11 -10.75 0.01 18.75
C THR A 11 -11.02 -1.23 17.91
N GLY A 12 -10.01 -2.08 17.74
CA GLY A 12 -10.12 -3.39 17.07
C GLY A 12 -9.58 -3.43 15.64
N ASP A 13 -9.31 -2.28 15.03
CA ASP A 13 -8.76 -2.16 13.68
C ASP A 13 -7.68 -1.08 13.63
N LEU A 14 -6.91 -1.04 12.54
CA LEU A 14 -5.99 0.04 12.23
C LEU A 14 -6.57 0.87 11.08
N GLY A 15 -6.87 2.14 11.35
CA GLY A 15 -7.23 3.09 10.29
C GLY A 15 -6.00 3.83 9.79
N VAL A 16 -5.97 4.18 8.51
CA VAL A 16 -5.00 5.13 7.95
C VAL A 16 -5.72 6.19 7.13
N GLU A 17 -5.30 7.44 7.28
CA GLU A 17 -5.67 8.52 6.38
C GLU A 17 -4.45 8.87 5.55
N VAL A 18 -4.61 8.89 4.22
CA VAL A 18 -3.54 9.03 3.23
C VAL A 18 -3.83 10.24 2.36
N TRP A 19 -2.79 10.96 1.94
CA TRP A 19 -2.91 12.11 1.04
C TRP A 19 -2.07 11.92 -0.21
N GLY A 20 -2.45 12.61 -1.29
CA GLY A 20 -1.71 12.67 -2.55
C GLY A 20 -2.26 13.79 -3.43
N GLY A 21 -1.39 14.44 -4.21
CA GLY A 21 -1.78 15.48 -5.17
C GLY A 21 -2.44 14.92 -6.42
N THR A 22 -2.25 13.63 -6.72
CA THR A 22 -2.93 12.89 -7.78
C THR A 22 -3.44 11.53 -7.28
N TRP A 23 -4.23 10.85 -8.11
CA TRP A 23 -4.68 9.48 -7.79
C TRP A 23 -3.53 8.49 -7.76
N GLU A 24 -2.58 8.62 -8.67
CA GLU A 24 -1.36 7.81 -8.70
C GLU A 24 -0.57 7.97 -7.41
N GLU A 25 -0.35 9.22 -6.97
CA GLU A 25 0.34 9.51 -5.71
C GLU A 25 -0.43 8.98 -4.50
N LEU A 26 -1.77 9.09 -4.50
CA LEU A 26 -2.60 8.54 -3.44
C LEU A 26 -2.49 7.01 -3.34
N PHE A 27 -2.44 6.32 -4.49
CA PHE A 27 -2.25 4.86 -4.53
C PHE A 27 -0.86 4.47 -4.02
N GLU A 28 0.20 5.14 -4.48
CA GLU A 28 1.57 4.91 -4.00
C GLU A 28 1.67 5.10 -2.49
N ASN A 29 1.13 6.21 -1.96
CA ASN A 29 1.16 6.53 -0.54
C ASN A 29 0.31 5.55 0.30
N ALA A 30 -0.83 5.09 -0.21
CA ALA A 30 -1.67 4.11 0.49
C ALA A 30 -0.99 2.74 0.56
N SER A 31 -0.31 2.35 -0.52
CA SER A 31 0.47 1.12 -0.58
C SER A 31 1.67 1.16 0.36
N LEU A 32 2.37 2.29 0.45
CA LEU A 32 3.43 2.49 1.45
C LEU A 32 2.88 2.44 2.88
N ALA A 33 1.75 3.08 3.15
CA ALA A 33 1.10 3.05 4.46
C ALA A 33 0.76 1.61 4.88
N LEU A 34 0.20 0.81 3.97
CA LEU A 34 -0.09 -0.61 4.21
C LEU A 34 1.17 -1.40 4.55
N VAL A 35 2.25 -1.24 3.78
CA VAL A 35 3.52 -1.93 4.06
C VAL A 35 4.07 -1.50 5.41
N GLU A 36 4.08 -0.21 5.74
CA GLU A 36 4.58 0.30 7.03
C GLU A 36 3.81 -0.25 8.25
N LEU A 37 2.54 -0.65 8.07
CA LEU A 37 1.77 -1.31 9.13
C LEU A 37 2.18 -2.78 9.34
N LEU A 38 2.75 -3.42 8.32
CA LEU A 38 3.02 -4.86 8.29
C LEU A 38 4.51 -5.20 8.39
N ALA A 39 5.38 -4.29 7.95
CA ALA A 39 6.82 -4.49 7.81
C ALA A 39 7.58 -3.15 7.95
N ASP A 40 8.90 -3.24 8.14
CA ASP A 40 9.82 -2.09 8.11
C ASP A 40 10.40 -1.95 6.69
N PRO A 41 9.91 -0.98 5.87
CA PRO A 41 10.32 -0.88 4.47
C PRO A 41 11.80 -0.55 4.27
N ASP A 42 12.42 0.13 5.25
CA ASP A 42 13.81 0.57 5.18
C ASP A 42 14.81 -0.59 5.28
N ARG A 43 14.34 -1.78 5.71
CA ARG A 43 15.15 -3.00 5.81
C ARG A 43 15.01 -3.92 4.59
N ILE A 44 14.16 -3.58 3.63
CA ILE A 44 13.88 -4.41 2.47
C ILE A 44 14.93 -4.16 1.38
N LEU A 45 15.65 -5.22 0.99
CA LEU A 45 16.56 -5.20 -0.15
C LEU A 45 15.77 -5.25 -1.47
N GLN A 46 16.12 -4.39 -2.42
CA GLN A 46 15.46 -4.33 -3.72
C GLN A 46 16.07 -5.34 -4.68
N GLU A 47 15.45 -6.51 -4.77
CA GLU A 47 15.93 -7.62 -5.62
C GLU A 47 15.16 -7.77 -6.94
N GLY A 48 14.07 -7.02 -7.13
CA GLY A 48 13.28 -7.10 -8.36
C GLY A 48 12.06 -6.19 -8.39
N ARG A 49 11.18 -6.44 -9.37
CA ARG A 49 9.91 -5.74 -9.55
C ARG A 49 8.81 -6.75 -9.83
N ALA A 50 7.67 -6.56 -9.17
CA ALA A 50 6.42 -7.20 -9.52
C ALA A 50 5.50 -6.18 -10.22
N THR A 51 4.77 -6.65 -11.23
CA THR A 51 3.78 -5.83 -11.94
C THR A 51 2.48 -6.61 -12.06
N TRP A 52 1.37 -5.92 -11.87
CA TRP A 52 0.04 -6.47 -12.08
C TRP A 52 -0.89 -5.42 -12.68
N ARG A 53 -2.01 -5.89 -13.22
CA ARG A 53 -3.04 -5.02 -13.80
C ARG A 53 -4.37 -5.40 -13.18
N LEU A 54 -5.08 -4.39 -12.71
CA LEU A 54 -6.39 -4.53 -12.09
C LEU A 54 -7.38 -3.64 -12.81
N GLU A 55 -8.63 -4.06 -12.78
CA GLU A 55 -9.78 -3.31 -13.28
C GLU A 55 -10.85 -3.30 -12.20
N ALA A 56 -11.55 -2.18 -12.08
CA ALA A 56 -12.64 -1.99 -11.14
C ALA A 56 -13.63 -0.95 -11.68
N GLU A 57 -14.83 -0.92 -11.10
CA GLU A 57 -15.92 -0.03 -11.52
C GLU A 57 -15.72 1.44 -11.10
N SER A 58 -14.85 1.69 -10.11
CA SER A 58 -14.48 3.05 -9.66
C SER A 58 -13.02 3.11 -9.21
N ARG A 59 -12.52 4.33 -8.94
CA ARG A 59 -11.15 4.53 -8.44
C ARG A 59 -10.99 4.03 -7.01
N GLU A 60 -12.02 4.22 -6.18
CA GLU A 60 -12.08 3.75 -4.80
C GLU A 60 -12.06 2.22 -4.77
N ALA A 61 -12.88 1.57 -5.61
CA ALA A 61 -12.86 0.11 -5.76
C ALA A 61 -11.50 -0.39 -6.28
N LEU A 62 -10.87 0.34 -7.21
CA LEU A 62 -9.54 0.01 -7.70
C LEU A 62 -8.48 0.10 -6.60
N LEU A 63 -8.58 1.09 -5.71
CA LEU A 63 -7.67 1.23 -4.57
C LEU A 63 -7.80 0.06 -3.60
N VAL A 64 -9.04 -0.33 -3.26
CA VAL A 64 -9.29 -1.52 -2.41
C VAL A 64 -8.65 -2.75 -3.04
N ARG A 65 -8.94 -3.03 -4.32
CA ARG A 65 -8.36 -4.19 -5.01
C ARG A 65 -6.84 -4.13 -5.09
N HIS A 66 -6.26 -2.94 -5.23
CA HIS A 66 -4.81 -2.74 -5.26
C HIS A 66 -4.17 -3.11 -3.92
N LEU A 67 -4.73 -2.64 -2.81
CA LEU A 67 -4.26 -2.95 -1.46
C LEU A 67 -4.47 -4.43 -1.10
N GLU A 68 -5.59 -5.03 -1.51
CA GLU A 68 -5.84 -6.47 -1.38
C GLU A 68 -4.81 -7.32 -2.14
N GLU A 69 -4.44 -6.92 -3.36
CA GLU A 69 -3.42 -7.62 -4.15
C GLU A 69 -2.03 -7.53 -3.50
N ILE A 70 -1.68 -6.39 -2.90
CA ILE A 70 -0.44 -6.24 -2.13
C ILE A 70 -0.47 -7.18 -0.92
N LEU A 71 -1.54 -7.14 -0.13
CA LEU A 71 -1.74 -8.03 1.02
C LEU A 71 -1.60 -9.49 0.63
N TYR A 72 -2.28 -9.92 -0.44
CA TYR A 72 -2.22 -11.28 -0.93
C TYR A 72 -0.79 -11.70 -1.30
N ARG A 73 -0.03 -10.85 -2.00
CA ARG A 73 1.36 -11.16 -2.35
C ARG A 73 2.27 -11.23 -1.13
N MET A 74 2.04 -10.37 -0.14
CA MET A 74 2.80 -10.42 1.10
C MET A 74 2.51 -11.69 1.89
N ASP A 75 1.24 -12.00 2.12
CA ASP A 75 0.81 -13.11 2.96
C ASP A 75 0.97 -14.48 2.26
N ALA A 76 0.50 -14.61 1.03
CA ALA A 76 0.47 -15.88 0.32
C ALA A 76 1.75 -16.20 -0.48
N GLN A 77 2.49 -15.19 -0.93
CA GLN A 77 3.70 -15.37 -1.76
C GLN A 77 5.00 -15.00 -1.03
N GLY A 78 4.92 -14.48 0.21
CA GLY A 78 6.09 -14.07 0.98
C GLY A 78 6.86 -12.90 0.38
N MET A 79 6.23 -12.11 -0.49
CA MET A 79 6.85 -10.93 -1.09
C MET A 79 6.84 -9.76 -0.09
N VAL A 80 7.83 -8.87 -0.19
CA VAL A 80 7.85 -7.61 0.56
C VAL A 80 8.18 -6.48 -0.39
N PHE A 81 7.59 -5.30 -0.16
CA PHE A 81 7.67 -4.16 -1.07
C PHE A 81 8.21 -2.95 -0.32
N SER A 82 9.12 -2.19 -0.92
CA SER A 82 9.63 -0.93 -0.35
C SER A 82 9.35 0.31 -1.20
N GLN A 83 8.87 0.13 -2.43
CA GLN A 83 8.56 1.22 -3.36
C GLN A 83 7.40 0.83 -4.28
N PHE A 84 6.61 1.84 -4.69
CA PHE A 84 5.49 1.71 -5.61
C PHE A 84 5.62 2.78 -6.72
N ARG A 85 5.09 2.47 -7.91
CA ARG A 85 5.04 3.32 -9.11
C ARG A 85 3.95 2.82 -10.05
#